data_AF-A0A3R6ZBM9-F1
#
_entry.id   AF-A0A3R6ZBM9-F1
#
_cell.length_a   1.000
_cell.length_b   1.000
_cell.length_c   1.000
_cell.angle_alpha   90.00
_cell.angle_beta   90.00
_cell.angle_gamma   90.00
#
_symmetry.space_group_name_H-M   'P 1'
#
loop_
_entity.id
_entity.type
_entity.pdbx_description
1 polymer ?
#
loop_
_entity_poly.entity_id
_entity_poly.type
_entity_poly.pdbx_seq_one_letter_code
_entity_poly.pdbx_strand_id
1 'polypeptide(L)'
;MGDHPQHLDHPSLLLRLFHQSQSPNPKASKKAQEDLFQHLQTTSLPVECFDTLLPHFLAFLGKDAAASKWLVHLFASNLLRTADVINMVIHEQKLLLSILPETIAEWWRLVDEQTSSPQSNLRDGVFVPNAVLQHEKLALQSSQFFALGRIVDTIALLVRLTDDVDVVVFIASTLQVILKVAKKGAIQNVFVRVADIFITWIYRQDTPTAQRYPNHTNGAQATNSTTYR
;
A
#
# COMPACT_ATOMS: atom_id res chain seq x y z
N MET A 1 -13.46 22.30 -40.97
CA MET A 1 -13.86 21.29 -39.97
C MET A 1 -12.61 20.47 -39.69
N GLY A 2 -11.92 20.76 -38.59
CA GLY A 2 -10.74 20.01 -38.19
C GLY A 2 -11.15 18.99 -37.15
N ASP A 3 -11.19 17.72 -37.54
CA ASP A 3 -11.25 16.60 -36.61
C ASP A 3 -9.92 16.55 -35.85
N HIS A 4 -9.84 17.24 -34.73
CA HIS A 4 -8.82 16.94 -33.73
C HIS A 4 -9.24 15.63 -33.05
N PRO A 5 -8.40 14.58 -33.08
CA PRO A 5 -8.67 13.40 -32.27
C PRO A 5 -8.80 13.90 -30.83
N GLN A 6 -9.98 13.75 -30.23
CA GLN A 6 -10.17 14.02 -28.82
C GLN A 6 -9.20 13.13 -28.07
N HIS A 7 -8.07 13.70 -27.66
CA HIS A 7 -7.18 13.10 -26.69
C HIS A 7 -7.99 13.06 -25.39
N LEU A 8 -8.78 12.00 -25.23
CA LEU A 8 -9.57 11.76 -24.02
C LEU A 8 -8.58 11.77 -22.86
N ASP A 9 -8.67 12.82 -22.05
CA ASP A 9 -7.89 12.94 -20.84
C ASP A 9 -8.22 11.74 -19.94
N HIS A 10 -7.24 10.84 -19.78
CA HIS A 10 -7.46 9.53 -19.16
C HIS A 10 -7.92 9.66 -17.69
N PRO A 11 -7.34 10.55 -16.86
CA PRO A 11 -7.88 10.86 -15.53
C PRO A 11 -9.35 11.29 -15.56
N SER A 12 -9.71 12.22 -16.45
CA SER A 12 -11.09 12.69 -16.59
C SER A 12 -12.06 11.59 -17.01
N LEU A 13 -11.62 10.65 -17.86
CA LEU A 13 -12.41 9.47 -18.22
C LEU A 13 -12.71 8.60 -17.00
N LEU A 14 -11.69 8.23 -16.23
CA LEU A 14 -11.85 7.36 -15.06
C LEU A 14 -12.73 8.01 -13.99
N LEU A 15 -12.55 9.32 -13.77
CA LEU A 15 -13.39 10.07 -12.84
C LEU A 15 -14.85 10.10 -13.31
N ARG A 16 -15.09 10.27 -14.61
CA ARG A 16 -16.44 10.21 -15.19
C ARG A 16 -17.06 8.83 -15.01
N LEU A 17 -16.30 7.76 -15.25
CA LEU A 17 -16.77 6.38 -15.03
C LEU A 17 -17.12 6.16 -13.56
N PHE A 18 -16.30 6.66 -12.63
CA PHE A 18 -16.63 6.63 -11.21
C PHE A 18 -17.94 7.35 -10.91
N HIS A 19 -18.15 8.58 -11.38
CA HIS A 19 -19.42 9.28 -11.13
C HIS A 19 -20.63 8.57 -11.76
N GLN A 20 -20.47 7.99 -12.95
CA GLN A 20 -21.53 7.20 -13.58
C GLN A 20 -21.82 5.90 -12.83
N SER A 21 -20.80 5.29 -12.21
CA SER A 21 -20.94 4.12 -11.35
C SER A 21 -21.86 4.36 -10.14
N GLN A 22 -21.97 5.63 -9.71
CA GLN A 22 -22.82 6.08 -8.62
C GLN A 22 -24.22 6.53 -9.09
N SER A 23 -24.54 6.36 -10.38
CA SER A 23 -25.81 6.79 -10.96
C SER A 23 -26.98 5.97 -10.40
N PRO A 24 -28.16 6.59 -10.18
CA PRO A 24 -29.38 5.88 -9.79
C PRO A 24 -29.91 4.95 -10.90
N ASN A 25 -29.40 5.05 -12.14
CA ASN A 25 -29.75 4.12 -13.23
C ASN A 25 -28.92 2.83 -13.12
N PRO A 26 -29.53 1.66 -12.77
CA PRO A 26 -28.77 0.44 -12.48
C PRO A 26 -28.00 -0.11 -13.69
N LYS A 27 -28.52 0.06 -14.91
CA LYS A 27 -27.86 -0.44 -16.13
C LYS A 27 -26.62 0.38 -16.47
N ALA A 28 -26.74 1.70 -16.38
CA ALA A 28 -25.64 2.61 -16.64
C ALA A 28 -24.56 2.53 -15.54
N SER A 29 -25.00 2.43 -14.27
CA SER A 29 -24.12 2.24 -13.11
C SER A 29 -23.31 0.96 -13.24
N LYS A 30 -23.96 -0.19 -13.49
CA LYS A 30 -23.26 -1.47 -13.62
C LYS A 30 -22.22 -1.47 -14.73
N LYS A 31 -22.56 -0.94 -15.90
CA LYS A 31 -21.61 -0.84 -17.01
C LYS A 31 -20.42 0.05 -16.66
N ALA A 32 -20.66 1.20 -16.04
CA ALA A 32 -19.58 2.10 -15.63
C ALA A 32 -18.68 1.49 -14.54
N GLN A 33 -19.25 0.66 -13.64
CA GLN A 33 -18.47 -0.13 -12.69
C GLN A 33 -17.57 -1.15 -13.41
N GLU A 34 -18.10 -1.91 -14.36
CA GLU A 34 -17.34 -2.88 -15.14
C GLU A 34 -16.21 -2.22 -15.94
N ASP A 35 -16.50 -1.10 -16.62
CA ASP A 35 -15.53 -0.34 -17.41
C ASP A 35 -14.43 0.26 -16.50
N LEU A 36 -14.80 0.87 -15.37
CA LEU A 36 -13.83 1.39 -14.40
C LEU A 36 -12.94 0.29 -13.84
N PHE A 37 -13.54 -0.86 -13.49
CA PHE A 37 -12.81 -2.01 -12.97
C PHE A 37 -11.76 -2.51 -13.96
N GLN A 38 -12.12 -2.65 -15.25
CA GLN A 38 -11.18 -3.05 -16.30
C GLN A 38 -9.97 -2.11 -16.38
N HIS A 39 -10.17 -0.80 -16.22
CA HIS A 39 -9.06 0.16 -16.22
C HIS A 39 -8.16 0.05 -14.99
N LEU A 40 -8.70 -0.35 -13.84
CA LEU A 40 -7.93 -0.55 -12.61
C LEU A 40 -7.21 -1.92 -12.55
N GLN A 41 -7.55 -2.87 -13.43
CA GLN A 41 -6.87 -4.17 -13.54
C GLN A 41 -5.49 -4.07 -14.21
N THR A 42 -4.62 -3.25 -13.63
CA THR A 42 -3.23 -3.04 -14.05
C THR A 42 -2.33 -2.92 -12.83
N THR A 43 -1.02 -2.93 -12.99
CA THR A 43 -0.03 -2.66 -11.93
C THR A 43 0.71 -1.34 -12.16
N SER A 44 0.35 -0.63 -13.23
CA SER A 44 1.06 0.55 -13.72
C SER A 44 0.09 1.68 -14.10
N LEU A 45 -0.96 1.89 -13.30
CA LEU A 45 -1.87 3.03 -13.48
C LEU A 45 -1.06 4.34 -13.35
N PRO A 46 -1.20 5.30 -14.28
CA PRO A 46 -0.51 6.59 -14.19
C PRO A 46 -0.79 7.31 -12.86
N VAL A 47 0.22 7.99 -12.33
CA VAL A 47 0.12 8.67 -11.02
C VAL A 47 -0.97 9.74 -11.03
N GLU A 48 -1.15 10.46 -12.15
CA GLU A 48 -2.18 11.47 -12.28
C GLU A 48 -3.59 10.87 -12.17
N CYS A 49 -3.80 9.68 -12.75
CA CYS A 49 -5.06 8.94 -12.65
C CYS A 49 -5.30 8.48 -11.21
N PHE A 50 -4.25 7.97 -10.55
CA PHE A 50 -4.31 7.55 -9.16
C PHE A 50 -4.69 8.71 -8.24
N ASP A 51 -3.96 9.82 -8.31
CA ASP A 51 -4.16 11.00 -7.47
C ASP A 51 -5.50 11.69 -7.75
N THR A 52 -5.99 11.61 -8.99
CA THR A 52 -7.33 12.11 -9.34
C THR A 52 -8.43 11.27 -8.70
N LEU A 53 -8.32 9.94 -8.69
CA LEU A 53 -9.36 9.06 -8.15
C LEU A 53 -9.34 8.96 -6.62
N LEU A 54 -8.16 9.08 -6.00
CA LEU A 54 -7.95 8.82 -4.59
C LEU A 54 -8.91 9.62 -3.67
N PRO A 55 -9.03 10.96 -3.75
CA PRO A 55 -9.91 11.72 -2.88
C PRO A 55 -11.38 11.30 -3.01
N HIS A 56 -11.77 10.94 -4.24
CA HIS A 56 -13.12 10.48 -4.52
C HIS A 56 -13.38 9.12 -3.89
N PHE A 57 -12.44 8.18 -3.95
CA PHE A 57 -12.65 6.87 -3.34
C PHE A 57 -12.60 6.93 -1.81
N LEU A 58 -11.70 7.75 -1.24
CA LEU A 58 -11.63 7.99 0.20
C LEU A 58 -12.93 8.59 0.75
N ALA A 59 -13.59 9.50 0.02
CA ALA A 59 -14.86 10.09 0.46
C ALA A 59 -16.01 9.08 0.65
N PHE A 60 -15.89 7.87 0.09
CA PHE A 60 -16.85 6.77 0.24
C PHE A 60 -16.34 5.65 1.16
N LEU A 61 -15.10 5.74 1.62
CA LEU A 61 -14.51 4.80 2.55
C LEU A 61 -15.32 4.79 3.86
N GLY A 62 -15.68 3.59 4.34
CA GLY A 62 -16.52 3.40 5.53
C GLY A 62 -18.03 3.60 5.33
N LYS A 63 -18.49 4.07 4.15
CA LYS A 63 -19.94 4.20 3.84
C LYS A 63 -20.53 2.96 3.17
N ASP A 64 -19.71 2.22 2.41
CA ASP A 64 -20.12 1.03 1.68
C ASP A 64 -18.96 0.04 1.58
N ALA A 65 -19.23 -1.26 1.74
CA ALA A 65 -18.28 -2.33 1.50
C ALA A 65 -17.77 -2.34 0.04
N ALA A 66 -18.57 -1.84 -0.91
CA ALA A 66 -18.14 -1.66 -2.29
C ALA A 66 -17.07 -0.57 -2.45
N ALA A 67 -17.05 0.45 -1.58
CA ALA A 67 -16.04 1.51 -1.62
C ALA A 67 -14.65 1.01 -1.23
N SER A 68 -14.57 0.09 -0.26
CA SER A 68 -13.32 -0.56 0.11
C SER A 68 -12.71 -1.35 -1.05
N LYS A 69 -13.55 -1.98 -1.90
CA LYS A 69 -13.07 -2.68 -3.10
C LYS A 69 -12.42 -1.73 -4.10
N TRP A 70 -13.02 -0.56 -4.34
CA TRP A 70 -12.44 0.44 -5.25
C TRP A 70 -11.05 0.89 -4.80
N LEU A 71 -10.85 1.09 -3.49
CA LEU A 71 -9.55 1.42 -2.93
C LEU A 71 -8.54 0.28 -3.05
N VAL A 72 -8.95 -0.97 -2.83
CA VAL A 72 -8.10 -2.15 -3.06
C VAL A 72 -7.57 -2.17 -4.50
N HIS A 73 -8.44 -2.00 -5.49
CA HIS A 73 -8.02 -2.00 -6.90
C HIS A 73 -7.19 -0.77 -7.27
N LEU A 74 -7.55 0.42 -6.77
CA LEU A 74 -6.75 1.62 -6.98
C LEU A 74 -5.34 1.44 -6.41
N PHE A 75 -5.23 0.96 -5.17
CA PHE A 75 -3.95 0.79 -4.49
C PHE A 75 -3.09 -0.30 -5.14
N ALA A 76 -3.71 -1.40 -5.56
CA ALA A 76 -3.05 -2.45 -6.34
C ALA A 76 -2.60 -1.92 -7.71
N SER A 77 -3.30 -0.94 -8.28
CA SER A 77 -2.96 -0.41 -9.59
C SER A 77 -1.70 0.45 -9.64
N ASN A 78 -1.27 0.99 -8.49
CA ASN A 78 -0.02 1.71 -8.35
C ASN A 78 0.56 1.56 -6.94
N LEU A 79 1.26 0.46 -6.70
CA LEU A 79 1.76 0.10 -5.39
C LEU A 79 2.82 1.09 -4.84
N LEU A 80 3.60 1.70 -5.73
CA LEU A 80 4.60 2.69 -5.34
C LEU A 80 3.92 3.94 -4.78
N ARG A 81 2.90 4.46 -5.48
CA ARG A 81 2.14 5.61 -5.01
C ARG A 81 1.36 5.31 -3.73
N THR A 82 0.84 4.09 -3.61
CA THR A 82 0.22 3.59 -2.38
C THR A 82 1.16 3.70 -1.17
N ALA A 83 2.45 3.36 -1.33
CA ALA A 83 3.44 3.48 -0.25
C ALA A 83 3.59 4.92 0.26
N ASP A 84 3.53 5.89 -0.65
CA ASP A 84 3.61 7.30 -0.27
C ASP A 84 2.32 7.76 0.46
N VAL A 85 1.15 7.35 -0.03
CA VAL A 85 -0.15 7.75 0.54
C VAL A 85 -0.38 7.22 1.96
N ILE A 86 0.01 5.97 2.24
CA ILE A 86 -0.14 5.36 3.57
C ILE A 86 0.60 6.17 4.66
N ASN A 87 1.70 6.83 4.31
CA ASN A 87 2.43 7.72 5.23
C ASN A 87 1.78 9.11 5.38
N MET A 88 0.98 9.55 4.41
CA MET A 88 0.45 10.92 4.36
C MET A 88 -0.94 11.05 4.98
N VAL A 89 -1.75 10.00 4.97
CA VAL A 89 -3.14 10.05 5.46
C VAL A 89 -3.21 9.61 6.93
N ILE A 90 -2.90 10.55 7.83
CA ILE A 90 -2.85 10.28 9.29
C ILE A 90 -4.25 9.96 9.86
N HIS A 91 -5.30 10.60 9.36
CA HIS A 91 -6.65 10.49 9.94
C HIS A 91 -7.42 9.20 9.56
N GLU A 92 -7.05 8.54 8.46
CA GLU A 92 -7.70 7.29 8.01
C GLU A 92 -6.72 6.11 7.98
N GLN A 93 -5.55 6.25 8.60
CA GLN A 93 -4.45 5.31 8.49
C GLN A 93 -4.87 3.87 8.85
N LYS A 94 -5.61 3.65 9.94
CA LYS A 94 -6.07 2.30 10.32
C LYS A 94 -6.92 1.64 9.24
N LEU A 95 -7.79 2.42 8.60
CA LEU A 95 -8.71 1.93 7.58
C LEU A 95 -7.96 1.60 6.29
N LEU A 96 -7.00 2.44 5.90
CA LEU A 96 -6.10 2.14 4.79
C LEU A 96 -5.23 0.92 5.06
N LEU A 97 -4.73 0.77 6.29
CA LEU A 97 -3.97 -0.41 6.71
C LEU A 97 -4.82 -1.69 6.68
N SER A 98 -6.11 -1.59 7.03
CA SER A 98 -7.00 -2.76 7.03
C SER A 98 -7.21 -3.40 5.66
N ILE A 99 -7.11 -2.61 4.58
CA ILE A 99 -7.27 -3.09 3.20
C ILE A 99 -5.95 -3.49 2.53
N LEU A 100 -4.80 -3.28 3.18
CA LEU A 100 -3.49 -3.62 2.62
C LEU A 100 -3.30 -5.12 2.35
N PRO A 101 -3.75 -6.06 3.22
CA PRO A 101 -3.61 -7.48 2.92
C PRO A 101 -4.29 -7.85 1.59
N GLU A 102 -5.49 -7.31 1.37
CA GLU A 102 -6.28 -7.53 0.16
C GLU A 102 -5.66 -6.84 -1.06
N THR A 103 -5.16 -5.61 -0.88
CA THR A 103 -4.41 -4.85 -1.88
C THR A 103 -3.19 -5.62 -2.38
N ILE A 104 -2.39 -6.18 -1.47
CA ILE A 104 -1.20 -6.94 -1.85
C ILE A 104 -1.57 -8.24 -2.56
N ALA A 105 -2.61 -8.94 -2.10
CA ALA A 105 -3.08 -10.15 -2.78
C ALA A 105 -3.54 -9.84 -4.22
N GLU A 106 -4.29 -8.76 -4.40
CA GLU A 106 -4.76 -8.32 -5.71
C GLU A 106 -3.62 -7.85 -6.62
N TRP A 107 -2.67 -7.07 -6.09
CA TRP A 107 -1.47 -6.67 -6.84
C TRP A 107 -0.71 -7.89 -7.34
N TRP A 108 -0.54 -8.91 -6.49
CA TRP A 108 0.18 -10.12 -6.86
C TRP A 108 -0.53 -10.91 -7.96
N ARG A 109 -1.86 -11.02 -7.88
CA ARG A 109 -2.70 -11.60 -8.93
C ARG A 109 -2.48 -10.88 -10.27
N LEU A 110 -2.46 -9.55 -10.26
CA LEU A 110 -2.24 -8.74 -11.46
C LEU A 110 -0.82 -8.90 -12.03
N VAL A 111 0.20 -9.01 -11.18
CA VAL A 111 1.58 -9.31 -11.62
C VAL A 111 1.66 -10.69 -12.28
N ASP A 112 1.03 -11.70 -11.69
CA ASP A 112 1.03 -13.06 -12.24
C ASP A 112 0.26 -13.13 -13.58
N GLU A 113 -0.85 -12.40 -13.73
CA GLU A 113 -1.61 -12.31 -15.00
C GLU A 113 -0.81 -11.60 -16.10
N GLN A 114 -0.09 -10.52 -15.76
CA GLN A 114 0.75 -9.80 -16.71
C GLN A 114 1.97 -10.62 -17.15
N THR A 115 2.53 -11.44 -16.27
CA THR A 115 3.70 -12.29 -16.58
C THR A 115 3.33 -13.58 -17.31
N SER A 116 2.13 -14.11 -17.08
CA SER A 116 1.61 -15.31 -17.76
C SER A 116 0.98 -15.02 -19.12
N SER A 117 0.62 -13.75 -19.38
CA SER A 117 0.13 -13.32 -20.69
C SER A 117 1.22 -13.47 -21.75
N PRO A 118 1.01 -14.27 -22.82
CA PRO A 118 1.84 -14.26 -24.00
C PRO A 118 1.53 -12.95 -24.74
N GLN A 119 2.05 -11.83 -24.26
CA GLN A 119 1.92 -10.55 -24.93
C GLN A 119 2.51 -10.67 -26.33
N SER A 120 1.58 -10.78 -27.28
CA SER A 120 1.64 -10.32 -28.66
C SER A 120 2.88 -9.47 -28.93
N ASN A 121 3.73 -9.90 -29.86
CA ASN A 121 4.83 -9.09 -30.37
C ASN A 121 4.34 -7.80 -31.06
N LEU A 122 3.04 -7.59 -31.18
CA LEU A 122 2.43 -6.36 -31.68
C LEU A 122 2.06 -5.46 -30.51
N ARG A 123 2.66 -4.26 -30.50
CA ARG A 123 2.27 -3.12 -29.66
C ARG A 123 1.84 -1.99 -30.57
N ASP A 124 0.64 -1.43 -30.36
CA ASP A 124 0.09 -0.33 -31.17
C ASP A 124 0.09 -0.61 -32.69
N GLY A 125 -0.06 -1.88 -33.08
CA GLY A 125 0.01 -2.32 -34.48
C GLY A 125 1.42 -2.48 -35.06
N VAL A 126 2.47 -2.24 -34.27
CA VAL A 126 3.88 -2.36 -34.68
C VAL A 126 4.50 -3.62 -34.06
N PHE A 127 5.20 -4.40 -34.88
CA PHE A 127 5.93 -5.56 -34.41
C PHE A 127 7.19 -5.12 -33.64
N VAL A 128 7.26 -5.42 -32.35
CA VAL A 128 8.38 -5.11 -31.47
C VAL A 128 9.26 -6.35 -31.34
N PRO A 129 10.59 -6.24 -31.54
CA PRO A 129 11.51 -7.36 -31.37
C PRO A 129 11.43 -7.99 -29.98
N ASN A 130 11.47 -9.33 -29.91
CA ASN A 130 11.41 -10.09 -28.66
C ASN A 130 12.43 -9.62 -27.60
N ALA A 131 13.63 -9.21 -28.02
CA ALA A 131 14.66 -8.72 -27.09
C ALA A 131 14.25 -7.42 -26.39
N VAL A 132 13.62 -6.48 -27.12
CA VAL A 132 13.11 -5.22 -26.54
C VAL A 132 11.97 -5.53 -25.57
N LEU A 133 11.05 -6.41 -25.95
CA LEU A 133 9.97 -6.86 -25.08
C LEU A 133 10.48 -7.58 -23.82
N GLN A 134 11.59 -8.32 -23.92
CA GLN A 134 12.24 -8.93 -22.76
C GLN A 134 12.86 -7.89 -21.82
N HIS A 135 13.55 -6.88 -22.35
CA HIS A 135 14.10 -5.78 -21.55
C HIS A 135 12.99 -4.96 -20.88
N GLU A 136 11.90 -4.67 -21.59
CA GLU A 136 10.73 -3.98 -21.02
C GLU A 136 10.08 -4.82 -19.91
N LYS A 137 9.91 -6.13 -20.12
CA LYS A 137 9.41 -7.04 -19.08
C LYS A 137 10.31 -7.10 -17.86
N LEU A 138 11.63 -7.16 -18.04
CA LEU A 138 12.58 -7.12 -16.94
C LEU A 138 12.55 -5.78 -16.19
N ALA A 139 12.48 -4.66 -16.91
CA ALA A 139 12.35 -3.34 -16.32
C ALA A 139 11.04 -3.19 -15.52
N LEU A 140 9.92 -3.69 -16.06
CA LEU A 140 8.63 -3.70 -15.39
C LEU A 140 8.67 -4.57 -14.11
N GLN A 141 9.23 -5.78 -14.20
CA GLN A 141 9.42 -6.65 -13.04
C GLN A 141 10.30 -5.98 -11.98
N SER A 142 11.39 -5.34 -12.39
CA SER A 142 12.27 -4.61 -11.48
C SER A 142 11.52 -3.46 -10.78
N SER A 143 10.72 -2.69 -11.52
CA SER A 143 9.88 -1.63 -10.97
C SER A 143 8.83 -2.16 -9.99
N GLN A 144 8.21 -3.30 -10.29
CA GLN A 144 7.23 -3.96 -9.43
C GLN A 144 7.87 -4.42 -8.10
N PHE A 145 9.03 -5.09 -8.16
CA PHE A 145 9.74 -5.51 -6.94
C PHE A 145 10.27 -4.32 -6.14
N PHE A 146 10.69 -3.24 -6.80
CA PHE A 146 11.04 -2.00 -6.13
C PHE A 146 9.85 -1.40 -5.38
N ALA A 147 8.68 -1.31 -6.02
CA ALA A 147 7.45 -0.81 -5.39
C ALA A 147 7.06 -1.64 -4.15
N LEU A 148 7.17 -2.97 -4.24
CA LEU A 148 6.97 -3.85 -3.09
C LEU A 148 7.97 -3.58 -1.96
N GLY A 149 9.26 -3.43 -2.29
CA GLY A 149 10.28 -3.09 -1.30
C GLY A 149 9.96 -1.77 -0.57
N ARG A 150 9.47 -0.76 -1.30
CA ARG A 150 9.02 0.52 -0.73
C ARG A 150 7.82 0.38 0.20
N ILE A 151 6.86 -0.49 -0.13
CA ILE A 151 5.74 -0.83 0.77
C ILE A 151 6.26 -1.51 2.03
N VAL A 152 7.12 -2.51 1.90
CA VAL A 152 7.71 -3.23 3.05
C VAL A 152 8.43 -2.26 3.97
N ASP A 153 9.22 -1.34 3.42
CA ASP A 153 9.94 -0.33 4.20
C ASP A 153 9.00 0.67 4.87
N THR A 154 7.88 1.00 4.21
CA THR A 154 6.83 1.88 4.75
C THR A 154 6.13 1.23 5.94
N ILE A 155 5.63 0.00 5.80
CA ILE A 155 4.94 -0.69 6.90
C ILE A 155 5.91 -1.02 8.05
N ALA A 156 7.17 -1.32 7.74
CA ALA A 156 8.25 -1.46 8.72
C ALA A 156 8.44 -0.18 9.55
N LEU A 157 8.45 0.99 8.91
CA LEU A 157 8.54 2.28 9.59
C LEU A 157 7.31 2.51 10.50
N LEU A 158 6.12 2.17 10.05
CA LEU A 158 4.90 2.33 10.86
C LEU A 158 4.93 1.48 12.14
N VAL A 159 5.35 0.22 12.07
CA VAL A 159 5.51 -0.63 13.27
C VAL A 159 6.56 -0.04 14.22
N ARG A 160 7.61 0.59 13.69
CA ARG A 160 8.61 1.26 14.54
C ARG A 160 8.02 2.46 15.29
N LEU A 161 7.05 3.17 14.72
CA LEU A 161 6.54 4.42 15.27
C LEU A 161 5.25 4.29 16.07
N THR A 162 4.55 3.16 16.00
CA THR A 162 3.27 2.94 16.65
C THR A 162 3.38 2.09 17.91
N ASP A 163 2.53 2.35 18.90
CA ASP A 163 2.24 1.45 20.03
C ASP A 163 0.83 0.82 19.90
N ASP A 164 0.12 1.12 18.80
CA ASP A 164 -1.23 0.64 18.56
C ASP A 164 -1.23 -0.80 18.05
N VAL A 165 -1.87 -1.70 18.82
CA VAL A 165 -1.93 -3.13 18.52
C VAL A 165 -2.66 -3.41 17.19
N ASP A 166 -3.73 -2.67 16.88
CA ASP A 166 -4.50 -2.90 15.65
C ASP A 166 -3.64 -2.63 14.41
N VAL A 167 -2.85 -1.55 14.46
CA VAL A 167 -1.91 -1.18 13.38
C VAL A 167 -0.91 -2.31 13.14
N VAL A 168 -0.35 -2.87 14.23
CA VAL A 168 0.61 -3.97 14.15
C VAL A 168 -0.04 -5.25 13.62
N VAL A 169 -1.28 -5.54 14.00
CA VAL A 169 -2.05 -6.69 13.48
C VAL A 169 -2.28 -6.55 11.97
N PHE A 170 -2.74 -5.40 11.48
CA PHE A 170 -2.95 -5.19 10.04
C PHE A 170 -1.65 -5.33 9.23
N ILE A 171 -0.54 -4.81 9.76
CA ILE A 171 0.77 -4.92 9.13
C ILE A 171 1.25 -6.38 9.13
N ALA A 172 1.07 -7.11 10.24
CA ALA A 172 1.40 -8.53 10.31
C ALA A 172 0.58 -9.35 9.30
N SER A 173 -0.73 -9.09 9.16
CA SER A 173 -1.57 -9.73 8.14
C SER A 173 -1.09 -9.42 6.71
N THR A 174 -0.69 -8.18 6.45
CA THR A 174 -0.13 -7.77 5.14
C THR A 174 1.15 -8.55 4.82
N LEU A 175 2.05 -8.64 5.79
CA LEU A 175 3.30 -9.39 5.65
C LEU A 175 3.07 -10.89 5.46
N GLN A 176 2.08 -11.47 6.14
CA GLN A 176 1.70 -12.87 5.92
C GLN A 176 1.26 -13.10 4.47
N VAL A 177 0.52 -12.17 3.85
CA VAL A 177 0.19 -12.27 2.43
C VAL A 177 1.46 -12.20 1.58
N ILE A 178 2.35 -11.22 1.81
CA ILE A 178 3.62 -11.12 1.08
C ILE A 178 4.41 -12.44 1.17
N LEU A 179 4.54 -13.01 2.37
CA LEU A 179 5.29 -14.25 2.61
C LEU A 179 4.65 -15.48 1.94
N LYS A 180 3.31 -15.53 1.86
CA LYS A 180 2.59 -16.63 1.21
C LYS A 180 2.77 -16.62 -0.31
N VAL A 181 2.82 -15.44 -0.92
CA VAL A 181 2.78 -15.31 -2.39
C VAL A 181 4.16 -15.03 -3.00
N ALA A 182 5.14 -14.56 -2.20
CA ALA A 182 6.48 -14.29 -2.71
C ALA A 182 7.28 -15.58 -3.05
N LYS A 183 8.09 -15.51 -4.11
CA LYS A 183 8.96 -16.61 -4.56
C LYS A 183 10.20 -16.70 -3.66
N LYS A 184 10.62 -17.93 -3.31
CA LYS A 184 11.58 -18.32 -2.25
C LYS A 184 12.89 -17.50 -2.12
N GLY A 185 13.37 -16.82 -3.16
CA GLY A 185 14.65 -16.09 -3.16
C GLY A 185 14.59 -14.62 -2.70
N ALA A 186 13.49 -13.91 -2.96
CA ALA A 186 13.36 -12.47 -2.61
C ALA A 186 12.95 -12.24 -1.15
N ILE A 187 12.49 -13.30 -0.47
CA ILE A 187 11.88 -13.25 0.86
C ILE A 187 12.91 -13.12 1.99
N GLN A 188 14.12 -13.66 1.85
CA GLN A 188 15.03 -13.79 2.99
C GLN A 188 15.44 -12.43 3.60
N ASN A 189 15.80 -11.46 2.76
CA ASN A 189 16.21 -10.14 3.23
C ASN A 189 15.02 -9.33 3.81
N VAL A 190 13.84 -9.46 3.20
CA VAL A 190 12.60 -8.85 3.71
C VAL A 190 12.23 -9.46 5.06
N PHE A 191 12.32 -10.79 5.19
CA PHE A 191 11.96 -11.51 6.40
C PHE A 191 12.84 -11.14 7.61
N VAL A 192 14.16 -11.12 7.43
CA VAL A 192 15.09 -10.74 8.52
C VAL A 192 14.83 -9.31 9.00
N ARG A 193 14.66 -8.37 8.06
CA ARG A 193 14.40 -6.96 8.38
C ARG A 193 13.08 -6.76 9.12
N VAL A 194 12.05 -7.50 8.72
CA VAL A 194 10.73 -7.45 9.34
C VAL A 194 10.75 -8.07 10.74
N ALA A 195 11.39 -9.24 10.90
CA ALA A 195 11.47 -9.93 12.20
C ALA A 195 12.11 -9.06 13.29
N ASP A 196 13.22 -8.38 12.97
CA ASP A 196 13.91 -7.46 13.89
C ASP A 196 13.00 -6.33 14.40
N ILE A 197 12.11 -5.84 13.54
CA ILE A 197 11.18 -4.76 13.87
C ILE A 197 10.09 -5.23 14.82
N PHE A 198 9.50 -6.40 14.57
CA PHE A 198 8.50 -6.97 15.47
C PHE A 198 9.10 -7.33 16.83
N ILE A 199 10.30 -7.91 16.85
CA ILE A 199 11.03 -8.19 18.09
C ILE A 199 11.22 -6.89 18.90
N THR A 200 11.72 -5.84 18.24
CA THR A 200 11.91 -4.52 18.88
C THR A 200 10.61 -3.90 19.38
N TRP A 201 9.50 -4.09 18.67
CA TRP A 201 8.19 -3.61 19.10
C TRP A 201 7.67 -4.37 20.32
N ILE A 202 7.76 -5.71 20.33
CA ILE A 202 7.37 -6.55 21.46
C ILE A 202 8.16 -6.16 22.72
N TYR A 203 9.49 -6.01 22.62
CA TYR A 203 10.32 -5.57 23.75
C TYR A 203 9.89 -4.21 24.31
N ARG A 204 9.44 -3.27 23.46
CA ARG A 204 8.95 -1.96 23.93
C ARG A 204 7.63 -2.07 24.69
N GLN A 205 6.74 -2.97 24.27
CA GLN A 205 5.48 -3.25 24.98
C GLN A 205 5.72 -3.93 26.32
N ASP A 206 6.66 -4.89 26.36
CA ASP A 206 6.99 -5.66 27.55
C ASP A 206 7.84 -4.89 28.57
N THR A 207 8.43 -3.75 28.18
CA THR A 207 9.23 -2.90 29.08
C THR A 207 8.45 -1.65 29.50
N PRO A 208 7.64 -1.69 30.57
CA PRO A 208 6.95 -0.51 31.07
C PRO A 208 7.96 0.58 31.46
N THR A 209 7.64 1.83 31.12
CA THR A 209 8.52 3.03 31.16
C THR A 209 8.97 3.48 32.56
N ALA A 210 8.91 2.62 33.58
CA ALA A 210 9.23 2.94 34.97
C ALA A 210 10.73 3.09 35.28
N GLN A 211 11.64 2.85 34.32
CA GLN A 211 13.09 2.98 34.53
C GLN A 211 13.72 4.25 33.92
N ARG A 212 12.93 5.18 33.35
CA ARG A 212 13.47 6.40 32.70
C ARG A 212 13.65 7.61 33.62
N TYR A 213 13.29 7.52 34.90
CA TYR A 213 13.61 8.55 35.90
C TYR A 213 14.48 7.94 37.01
N PRO A 214 15.80 8.17 37.04
CA PRO A 214 16.49 8.14 38.31
C PRO A 214 15.92 9.29 39.15
N ASN A 215 15.32 8.97 40.28
CA ASN A 215 14.87 9.95 41.27
C ASN A 215 16.03 10.91 41.61
N HIS A 216 16.03 12.09 41.02
CA HIS A 216 16.65 13.26 41.61
C HIS A 216 15.66 13.82 42.64
N THR A 217 15.76 13.32 43.87
CA THR A 217 15.31 14.06 45.05
C THR A 217 16.52 14.39 45.90
N ASN A 218 17.09 15.57 45.64
CA ASN A 218 17.83 16.30 46.66
C ASN A 218 16.84 16.76 47.72
N GLY A 219 17.11 16.39 48.98
CA GLY A 219 16.40 16.88 50.16
C GLY A 219 17.28 16.66 51.39
N ALA A 220 17.74 17.76 51.96
CA ALA A 220 18.88 17.89 52.84
C ALA A 220 18.61 17.54 54.33
N GLN A 221 19.73 17.43 55.06
CA GLN A 221 19.95 17.76 56.48
C GLN A 221 19.64 16.74 57.60
N ALA A 222 20.76 16.18 58.09
CA ALA A 222 21.28 16.26 59.46
C ALA A 222 20.45 15.70 60.63
N THR A 223 21.04 14.72 61.33
CA THR A 223 21.41 14.87 62.75
C THR A 223 22.52 13.88 63.13
N ASN A 224 23.58 14.43 63.73
CA ASN A 224 24.65 13.75 64.43
C ASN A 224 24.12 13.00 65.66
N SER A 225 24.60 11.78 65.89
CA SER A 225 24.68 11.17 67.24
C SER A 225 25.85 10.18 67.29
N THR A 226 26.97 10.67 67.77
CA THR A 226 28.08 9.90 68.34
C THR A 226 27.59 9.06 69.52
N THR A 227 27.95 7.78 69.63
CA THR A 227 28.35 7.15 70.91
C THR A 227 29.13 5.87 70.64
N TYR A 228 30.41 5.89 71.01
CA TYR A 228 31.22 4.72 71.35
C TYR A 228 30.84 4.24 72.74
N ARG A 229 30.60 2.93 72.90
CA ARG A 229 31.01 2.14 74.07
C ARG A 229 31.13 0.68 73.67
#